data_AF-A0ABD0BFT5-F1
#
_entry.id   AF-A0ABD0BFT5-F1
#
_cell.length_a   1.000
_cell.length_b   1.000
_cell.length_c   1.000
_cell.angle_alpha   90.00
_cell.angle_beta   90.00
_cell.angle_gamma   90.00
#
_symmetry.space_group_name_H-M   'P 1'
#
loop_
_entity.id
_entity.type
_entity.pdbx_description
1 polymer ?
#
loop_
_entity_poly.entity_id
_entity_poly.type
_entity_poly.pdbx_seq_one_letter_code
_entity_poly.pdbx_strand_id
1 'polypeptide(L)' 'MGMDKIRKAARKGKHKKKCCRDNPRCKTCAVVLKRLDKQGAFALDDAALAKALKKARRW' A
#
# COMPACT_ATOMS: atom_id res chain seq x y z
N MET A 1 7.08 2.14 11.21
CA MET A 1 6.60 1.05 10.31
C MET A 1 7.46 1.08 9.06
N GLY A 2 8.40 0.13 8.90
CA GLY A 2 9.20 0.00 7.68
C GLY A 2 8.35 -0.47 6.49
N MET A 3 8.78 -0.15 5.27
CA MET A 3 8.07 -0.52 4.03
C MET A 3 8.01 -2.04 3.82
N ASP A 4 8.90 -2.78 4.49
CA ASP A 4 8.91 -4.24 4.52
C ASP A 4 7.57 -4.85 4.96
N LYS A 5 6.89 -4.23 5.94
CA LYS A 5 5.56 -4.68 6.38
C LYS A 5 4.49 -4.51 5.29
N ILE A 6 4.66 -3.54 4.40
CA ILE A 6 3.74 -3.29 3.27
C ILE A 6 4.01 -4.29 2.15
N ARG A 7 5.29 -4.53 1.81
CA ARG A 7 5.69 -5.59 0.86
C ARG A 7 5.18 -6.96 1.35
N LYS A 8 5.33 -7.25 2.64
CA LYS A 8 4.83 -8.49 3.27
C LYS A 8 3.30 -8.57 3.31
N ALA A 9 2.60 -7.46 3.51
CA ALA A 9 1.13 -7.42 3.49
C ALA A 9 0.56 -7.65 2.09
N ALA A 10 1.24 -7.15 1.05
CA ALA A 10 0.91 -7.43 -0.34
C ALA A 10 1.13 -8.91 -0.68
N ARG A 11 2.30 -9.47 -0.34
CA ARG A 11 2.66 -10.86 -0.64
C ARG A 11 1.89 -11.91 0.17
N LYS A 12 1.72 -11.70 1.47
CA LYS A 12 1.13 -12.71 2.39
C LYS A 12 -0.38 -12.54 2.60
N GLY A 13 -1.05 -11.70 1.81
CA GLY A 13 -2.49 -11.47 1.95
C GLY A 13 -2.92 -10.85 3.29
N LYS A 14 -1.99 -10.29 4.08
CA LYS A 14 -2.27 -9.68 5.40
C LYS A 14 -2.86 -8.26 5.28
N HIS A 15 -3.79 -8.09 4.37
CA HIS A 15 -4.45 -6.81 4.08
C HIS A 15 -5.93 -6.86 4.44
N LYS A 16 -6.55 -5.69 4.59
CA LYS A 16 -7.99 -5.62 4.86
C LYS A 16 -8.74 -6.21 3.67
N LYS A 17 -9.71 -7.11 3.92
CA LYS A 17 -10.58 -7.70 2.88
C LYS A 17 -11.36 -6.63 2.09
N LYS A 18 -11.76 -5.54 2.74
CA LYS A 18 -12.52 -4.43 2.15
C LYS A 18 -11.79 -3.09 2.24
N CYS A 19 -12.13 -2.17 1.33
CA CYS A 19 -11.69 -0.78 1.39
C CYS A 19 -12.19 -0.13 2.68
N CYS A 20 -11.31 0.56 3.41
CA CYS A 20 -11.68 1.26 4.63
C CYS A 20 -12.44 2.57 4.40
N ARG A 21 -12.40 3.13 3.17
CA ARG A 21 -13.04 4.41 2.77
C ARG A 21 -12.58 5.66 3.57
N ASP A 22 -11.69 5.51 4.55
CA ASP A 22 -11.05 6.64 5.24
C ASP A 22 -10.22 7.51 4.29
N ASN A 23 -10.05 8.80 4.63
CA ASN A 23 -9.12 9.70 3.95
C ASN A 23 -8.18 10.36 4.98
N PRO A 24 -6.88 9.99 5.03
CA PRO A 24 -6.20 9.05 4.13
C PRO A 24 -6.48 7.57 4.48
N ARG A 25 -6.64 6.73 3.45
CA ARG A 25 -6.84 5.27 3.61
C ARG A 25 -5.74 4.63 4.45
N CYS A 26 -6.04 3.52 5.14
CA CYS A 26 -5.05 2.80 5.93
C CYS A 26 -3.97 2.14 5.04
N LYS A 27 -2.76 1.95 5.58
CA LYS A 27 -1.58 1.46 4.84
C LYS A 27 -1.73 0.03 4.30
N THR A 28 -2.65 -0.76 4.86
CA THR A 28 -2.94 -2.16 4.47
C THR A 28 -4.33 -2.31 3.84
N CYS A 29 -4.91 -1.22 3.33
CA CYS A 29 -6.18 -1.25 2.63
C CYS A 29 -6.06 -2.02 1.31
N ALA A 30 -7.02 -2.91 1.00
CA ALA A 30 -7.05 -3.65 -0.26
C ALA A 30 -6.87 -2.74 -1.49
N VAL A 31 -7.54 -1.59 -1.52
CA VAL A 31 -7.46 -0.65 -2.64
C VAL A 31 -6.09 0.01 -2.72
N VAL A 32 -5.48 0.36 -1.58
CA VAL A 32 -4.14 0.96 -1.55
C VAL A 32 -3.12 -0.03 -2.09
N LEU A 33 -3.17 -1.29 -1.66
CA LEU A 33 -2.26 -2.32 -2.16
C LEU A 33 -2.50 -2.61 -3.64
N LYS A 34 -3.76 -2.70 -4.10
CA LYS A 34 -4.07 -2.86 -5.52
C LYS A 34 -3.56 -1.70 -6.38
N ARG A 35 -3.56 -0.47 -5.86
CA ARG A 35 -2.98 0.71 -6.54
C ARG A 35 -1.47 0.64 -6.60
N LEU A 36 -0.82 0.26 -5.49
CA LEU A 36 0.63 0.08 -5.44
C LEU A 36 1.10 -1.05 -6.36
N ASP A 37 0.33 -2.13 -6.42
CA ASP A 37 0.55 -3.27 -7.31
C ASP A 37 0.51 -2.85 -8.78
N LYS A 38 -0.56 -2.15 -9.19
CA LYS A 38 -0.69 -1.57 -10.54
C LYS A 38 0.43 -0.60 -10.91
N GLN A 39 1.05 0.05 -9.93
CA GLN A 39 2.16 0.98 -10.16
C GLN A 39 3.54 0.28 -10.15
N GLY A 40 3.59 -1.04 -9.93
CA GLY A 40 4.85 -1.76 -9.74
C GLY A 40 5.63 -1.29 -8.49
N ALA A 41 4.97 -0.59 -7.56
CA ALA A 41 5.64 0.14 -6.49
C ALA A 41 6.37 -0.76 -5.49
N PHE A 42 6.01 -2.04 -5.42
CA PHE A 42 6.66 -3.01 -4.52
C PHE A 42 8.09 -3.37 -4.94
N ALA A 43 8.44 -3.20 -6.22
CA ALA A 43 9.77 -3.44 -6.75
C ALA A 43 10.69 -2.21 -6.63
N LEU A 44 10.14 -1.05 -6.27
CA LEU A 44 10.92 0.19 -6.09
C LEU A 44 11.66 0.19 -4.75
N ASP A 45 12.63 1.09 -4.65
CA ASP A 45 13.32 1.44 -3.41
C ASP A 45 12.34 1.95 -2.34
N ASP A 46 12.78 1.90 -1.08
CA ASP A 46 11.94 2.25 0.06
C ASP A 46 11.46 3.70 0.04
N ALA A 47 12.24 4.63 -0.54
CA ALA A 47 11.87 6.04 -0.64
C ALA A 47 10.78 6.26 -1.70
N ALA A 48 10.90 5.63 -2.86
CA ALA A 48 9.91 5.65 -3.90
C ALA A 48 8.61 4.94 -3.47
N LEU A 49 8.70 3.80 -2.78
CA LEU A 49 7.55 3.12 -2.19
C LEU A 49 6.85 3.99 -1.13
N ALA A 50 7.60 4.76 -0.34
CA ALA A 50 7.02 5.71 0.61
C ALA A 50 6.18 6.81 -0.08
N LYS A 51 6.70 7.36 -1.18
CA LYS A 51 6.01 8.38 -1.99
C LYS A 51 4.77 7.80 -2.65
N ALA A 52 4.89 6.64 -3.30
CA ALA A 52 3.79 5.93 -3.92
C ALA A 52 2.68 5.60 -2.90
N LEU A 53 3.04 5.16 -1.69
CA LEU A 53 2.09 4.89 -0.61
C LEU A 53 1.30 6.13 -0.20
N LYS A 54 1.97 7.27 -0.01
CA LYS A 54 1.29 8.53 0.34
C LYS A 54 0.27 8.91 -0.74
N LYS A 55 0.63 8.78 -2.02
CA LYS A 55 -0.26 9.05 -3.16
C LYS A 55 -1.42 8.05 -3.22
N ALA A 56 -1.16 6.76 -3.06
CA ALA A 56 -2.18 5.72 -3.11
C ALA A 56 -3.22 5.82 -1.97
N ARG A 57 -2.85 6.43 -0.83
CA ARG A 57 -3.70 6.61 0.35
C ARG A 57 -4.63 7.81 0.29
N ARG A 58 -4.28 8.88 -0.43
CA ARG A 58 -5.17 10.02 -0.66
C ARG A 58 -6.21 9.61 -1.70
N TRP A 59 -7.49 9.79 -1.39
CA TRP A 59 -8.74 9.63 -2.18
C TRP A 59 -9.86 9.12 -1.26
#